data_AF-A0A3M0Z5M2-F1
#
_entry.id   AF-A0A3M0Z5M2-F1
#
_cell.length_a   1.000
_cell.length_b   1.000
_cell.length_c   1.000
_cell.angle_alpha   90.00
_cell.angle_beta   90.00
_cell.angle_gamma   90.00
#
_symmetry.space_group_name_H-M   'P 1'
#
loop_
_entity.id
_entity.type
_entity.pdbx_description
1 polymer ?
#
loop_
_entity_poly.entity_id
_entity_poly.type
_entity_poly.pdbx_seq_one_letter_code
_entity_poly.pdbx_strand_id
1 'polypeptide(L)'
;DKDCGYEGVFLKAISGIPISMEGKTAACAHLSSVGNVAAACADLWSNESVQNIKLLGGMTPVVYTEQLTYDCRLMNKAIEHGDEEPKRLQHLLVESDVHYDPQALILAPGPVIEIAREMVKGEDYVDATIRGCLKGLEVIEACIEDGSLQIEAREKAWIPRLRNELDAIPRTEQEFIEEMIPAIPAEKWLPAEYGIDA
;
A
#
# COMPACT_ATOMS: atom_id res chain seq x y z
N ASP A 1 1.13 -9.97 9.66
CA ASP A 1 0.71 -8.84 8.83
C ASP A 1 -0.51 -8.17 9.47
N LYS A 2 -0.68 -6.86 9.30
CA LYS A 2 -1.72 -6.04 9.97
C LYS A 2 -2.60 -5.41 8.88
N ASP A 3 -3.91 -5.40 9.09
CA ASP A 3 -4.92 -4.94 8.12
C ASP A 3 -4.70 -3.55 7.53
N CYS A 4 -4.39 -2.55 8.36
CA CYS A 4 -4.08 -1.20 7.88
C CYS A 4 -2.67 -1.06 7.27
N GLY A 5 -1.86 -2.12 7.29
CA GLY A 5 -0.55 -2.16 6.65
C GLY A 5 -0.74 -2.36 5.16
N TYR A 6 -1.19 -1.31 4.44
CA TYR A 6 -1.42 -1.39 3.00
C TYR A 6 -0.17 -1.79 2.21
N GLU A 7 1.02 -1.56 2.78
CA GLU A 7 2.29 -2.05 2.25
C GLU A 7 2.42 -3.59 2.25
N GLY A 8 1.51 -4.31 2.90
CA GLY A 8 1.47 -5.76 2.95
C GLY A 8 1.55 -6.41 1.57
N VAL A 9 0.98 -5.78 0.53
CA VAL A 9 1.09 -6.26 -0.85
C VAL A 9 2.55 -6.39 -1.33
N PHE A 10 3.43 -5.49 -0.90
CA PHE A 10 4.87 -5.57 -1.20
C PHE A 10 5.53 -6.70 -0.40
N LEU A 11 5.18 -6.87 0.88
CA LEU A 11 5.67 -7.98 1.69
C LEU A 11 5.26 -9.32 1.07
N LYS A 12 4.01 -9.45 0.62
CA LYS A 12 3.52 -10.64 -0.09
C LYS A 12 4.27 -10.88 -1.39
N ALA A 13 4.49 -9.85 -2.21
CA ALA A 13 5.22 -9.99 -3.47
C ALA A 13 6.68 -10.42 -3.27
N ILE A 14 7.33 -9.93 -2.21
CA ILE A 14 8.74 -10.24 -1.89
C ILE A 14 8.89 -11.62 -1.23
N SER A 15 8.02 -11.93 -0.26
CA SER A 15 8.22 -13.08 0.65
C SER A 15 7.22 -14.22 0.46
N GLY A 16 6.13 -14.00 -0.25
CA GLY A 16 5.06 -14.98 -0.45
C GLY A 16 4.21 -15.24 0.80
N ILE A 17 4.33 -14.44 1.86
CA ILE A 17 3.52 -14.59 3.07
C ILE A 17 2.07 -14.15 2.83
N PRO A 18 1.09 -14.73 3.58
CA PRO A 18 -0.26 -14.23 3.57
C PRO A 18 -0.37 -12.87 4.27
N ILE A 19 -1.28 -12.03 3.79
CA ILE A 19 -1.51 -10.66 4.27
C ILE A 19 -2.96 -10.42 4.63
N SER A 20 -3.17 -9.55 5.60
CA SER A 20 -4.50 -9.04 5.94
C SER A 20 -4.65 -7.66 5.33
N MET A 21 -5.74 -7.43 4.62
CA MET A 21 -6.02 -6.13 4.00
C MET A 21 -7.37 -5.61 4.46
N GLU A 22 -7.55 -4.30 4.29
CA GLU A 22 -8.80 -3.60 4.50
C GLU A 22 -9.06 -2.64 3.34
N GLY A 23 -10.28 -2.12 3.21
CA GLY A 23 -10.65 -1.22 2.13
C GLY A 23 -12.11 -0.82 2.22
N LYS A 24 -12.93 -1.12 1.20
CA LYS A 24 -14.33 -0.67 1.14
C LYS A 24 -15.17 -1.04 2.38
N THR A 25 -14.90 -2.18 3.00
CA THR A 25 -15.66 -2.69 4.16
C THR A 25 -15.07 -2.21 5.49
N ALA A 26 -14.03 -1.38 5.46
CA ALA A 26 -13.41 -0.70 6.61
C ALA A 26 -13.78 0.79 6.70
N ALA A 27 -14.76 1.26 5.92
CA ALA A 27 -15.26 2.62 5.98
C ALA A 27 -15.79 3.05 7.37
N CYS A 28 -16.03 2.10 8.28
CA CYS A 28 -16.35 2.39 9.68
C CYS A 28 -15.19 2.97 10.50
N ALA A 29 -13.95 2.69 10.09
CA ALA A 29 -12.76 3.18 10.78
C ALA A 29 -12.24 4.48 10.17
N HIS A 30 -12.11 4.51 8.84
CA HIS A 30 -11.60 5.68 8.11
C HIS A 30 -12.01 5.66 6.63
N LEU A 31 -11.85 6.80 5.97
CA LEU A 31 -12.05 6.94 4.52
C LEU A 31 -10.72 6.70 3.82
N SER A 32 -10.78 6.09 2.64
CA SER A 32 -9.61 5.74 1.85
C SER A 32 -9.91 5.85 0.36
N SER A 33 -8.88 6.09 -0.45
CA SER A 33 -8.94 6.01 -1.92
C SER A 33 -8.66 4.59 -2.45
N VAL A 34 -8.38 3.62 -1.57
CA VAL A 34 -8.04 2.24 -1.92
C VAL A 34 -9.10 1.26 -1.42
N GLY A 35 -10.26 1.26 -2.08
CA GLY A 35 -11.46 0.55 -1.64
C GLY A 35 -11.52 -0.92 -2.06
N ASN A 36 -11.66 -1.17 -3.35
CA ASN A 36 -11.67 -2.49 -3.96
C ASN A 36 -10.26 -3.01 -4.27
N VAL A 37 -9.34 -2.15 -4.72
CA VAL A 37 -7.99 -2.58 -5.12
C VAL A 37 -7.23 -3.27 -3.98
N ALA A 38 -7.48 -2.87 -2.73
CA ALA A 38 -6.87 -3.49 -1.57
C ALA A 38 -7.25 -4.99 -1.40
N ALA A 39 -8.41 -5.40 -1.93
CA ALA A 39 -8.82 -6.81 -1.94
C ALA A 39 -8.12 -7.63 -3.03
N ALA A 40 -7.42 -7.01 -4.00
CA ALA A 40 -6.82 -7.70 -5.14
C ALA A 40 -5.77 -8.74 -4.73
N CYS A 41 -5.07 -8.51 -3.62
CA CYS A 41 -4.01 -9.37 -3.12
C CYS A 41 -4.27 -9.93 -1.72
N ALA A 42 -5.45 -9.69 -1.14
CA ALA A 42 -5.76 -10.05 0.23
C ALA A 42 -5.85 -11.57 0.45
N ASP A 43 -5.33 -12.06 1.58
CA ASP A 43 -5.60 -13.42 2.07
C ASP A 43 -6.60 -13.40 3.23
N LEU A 44 -6.59 -12.32 4.00
CA LEU A 44 -7.58 -12.00 5.03
C LEU A 44 -8.18 -10.61 4.76
N TRP A 45 -9.45 -10.42 5.13
CA TRP A 45 -10.21 -9.20 4.87
C TRP A 45 -10.78 -8.63 6.16
N SER A 46 -10.45 -7.37 6.47
CA SER A 46 -10.76 -6.70 7.73
C SER A 46 -11.66 -5.48 7.53
N ASN A 47 -12.39 -5.12 8.59
CA ASN A 47 -13.12 -3.86 8.70
C ASN A 47 -12.33 -2.80 9.51
N GLU A 48 -11.03 -3.03 9.75
CA GLU A 48 -10.13 -2.27 10.63
C GLU A 48 -10.61 -2.22 12.09
N SER A 49 -11.57 -1.35 12.37
CA SER A 49 -12.11 -1.14 13.71
C SER A 49 -13.51 -0.57 13.66
N VAL A 50 -14.36 -1.03 14.59
CA VAL A 50 -15.69 -0.47 14.78
C VAL A 50 -16.04 -0.44 16.26
N GLN A 51 -16.60 0.69 16.70
CA GLN A 51 -17.10 0.81 18.08
C GLN A 51 -18.28 -0.15 18.29
N ASN A 52 -18.30 -0.89 19.39
CA ASN A 52 -19.35 -1.87 19.70
C ASN A 52 -20.69 -1.22 20.16
N ILE A 53 -21.46 -0.72 19.19
CA ILE A 53 -22.79 -0.13 19.38
C ILE A 53 -23.89 -0.90 18.65
N LYS A 54 -25.15 -0.71 19.06
CA LYS A 54 -26.33 -1.34 18.44
C LYS A 54 -26.80 -0.55 17.22
N LEU A 55 -26.90 -1.21 16.07
CA LEU A 55 -27.59 -0.76 14.86
C LEU A 55 -28.94 -1.48 14.74
N LEU A 56 -29.75 -1.10 13.73
CA LEU A 56 -31.00 -1.79 13.39
C LEU A 56 -30.76 -3.28 13.11
N GLY A 57 -29.70 -3.63 12.37
CA GLY A 57 -29.39 -5.00 11.96
C GLY A 57 -28.70 -5.86 13.02
N GLY A 58 -28.19 -5.29 14.12
CA GLY A 58 -27.37 -6.04 15.07
C GLY A 58 -26.38 -5.16 15.83
N MET A 59 -25.54 -5.78 16.64
CA MET A 59 -24.34 -5.07 17.13
C MET A 59 -23.41 -4.85 15.95
N THR A 60 -22.76 -3.69 15.90
CA THR A 60 -21.82 -3.27 14.85
C THR A 60 -20.79 -4.34 14.47
N PRO A 61 -20.10 -5.05 15.39
CA PRO A 61 -19.20 -6.13 15.00
C PRO A 61 -19.89 -7.25 14.22
N VAL A 62 -21.14 -7.58 14.56
CA VAL A 62 -21.94 -8.60 13.85
C VAL A 62 -22.28 -8.12 12.43
N VAL A 63 -22.68 -6.86 12.30
CA VAL A 63 -23.05 -6.26 11.00
C VAL A 63 -21.84 -6.23 10.05
N TYR A 64 -20.67 -5.79 10.52
CA TYR A 64 -19.47 -5.77 9.67
C TYR A 64 -18.91 -7.17 9.42
N THR A 65 -18.97 -8.10 10.39
CA THR A 65 -18.60 -9.50 10.16
C THR A 65 -19.45 -10.13 9.06
N GLU A 66 -20.74 -9.81 8.99
CA GLU A 66 -21.62 -10.28 7.90
C GLU A 66 -21.15 -9.75 6.53
N GLN A 67 -20.84 -8.46 6.42
CA GLN A 67 -20.34 -7.85 5.18
C GLN A 67 -19.00 -8.47 4.74
N LEU A 68 -18.03 -8.58 5.65
CA LEU A 68 -16.74 -9.23 5.40
C LEU A 68 -16.93 -10.68 4.96
N THR A 69 -17.87 -11.40 5.57
CA THR A 69 -18.19 -12.78 5.21
C THR A 69 -18.70 -12.87 3.77
N TYR A 70 -19.53 -11.93 3.31
CA TYR A 70 -20.00 -11.92 1.93
C TYR A 70 -18.90 -11.56 0.93
N ASP A 71 -18.03 -10.62 1.25
CA ASP A 71 -16.86 -10.29 0.42
C ASP A 71 -15.98 -11.54 0.24
N CYS A 72 -15.61 -12.21 1.34
CA CYS A 72 -14.80 -13.43 1.32
C CYS A 72 -15.48 -14.58 0.58
N ARG A 73 -16.81 -14.75 0.73
CA ARG A 73 -17.56 -15.77 -0.01
C ARG A 73 -17.49 -15.57 -1.52
N LEU A 74 -17.58 -14.32 -1.99
CA LEU A 74 -17.45 -14.02 -3.41
C LEU A 74 -16.05 -14.34 -3.94
N MET A 75 -15.01 -13.90 -3.21
CA MET A 75 -13.62 -14.18 -3.57
C MET A 75 -13.33 -15.69 -3.60
N ASN A 76 -13.77 -16.42 -2.58
CA ASN A 76 -13.62 -17.87 -2.51
C ASN A 76 -14.39 -18.56 -3.63
N LYS A 77 -15.60 -18.07 -3.97
CA LYS A 77 -16.37 -18.66 -5.06
C LYS A 77 -15.67 -18.48 -6.39
N ALA A 78 -15.04 -17.34 -6.65
CA ALA A 78 -14.24 -17.14 -7.85
C ALA A 78 -13.11 -18.17 -7.95
N ILE A 79 -12.38 -18.43 -6.85
CA ILE A 79 -11.33 -19.46 -6.78
C ILE A 79 -11.87 -20.86 -7.11
N GLU A 80 -13.05 -21.23 -6.59
CA GLU A 80 -13.68 -22.52 -6.88
C GLU A 80 -14.02 -22.73 -8.37
N HIS A 81 -14.14 -21.65 -9.16
CA HIS A 81 -14.46 -21.70 -10.59
C HIS A 81 -13.22 -21.89 -11.50
N GLY A 82 -12.04 -22.16 -10.93
CA GLY A 82 -10.81 -22.42 -11.67
C GLY A 82 -9.95 -21.16 -11.83
N ASP A 83 -8.90 -21.22 -12.64
CA ASP A 83 -7.84 -20.19 -12.62
C ASP A 83 -8.22 -18.84 -13.25
N GLU A 84 -9.25 -18.80 -14.11
CA GLU A 84 -9.60 -17.59 -14.86
C GLU A 84 -10.51 -16.65 -14.08
N GLU A 85 -11.47 -17.19 -13.33
CA GLU A 85 -12.44 -16.40 -12.56
C GLU A 85 -11.86 -15.57 -11.41
N PRO A 86 -10.90 -16.05 -10.60
CA PRO A 86 -10.26 -15.20 -9.60
C PRO A 86 -9.43 -14.10 -10.26
N LYS A 87 -8.81 -14.34 -11.43
CA LYS A 87 -8.08 -13.30 -12.18
C LYS A 87 -9.04 -12.24 -12.72
N ARG A 88 -10.20 -12.64 -13.25
CA ARG A 88 -11.22 -11.69 -13.71
C ARG A 88 -11.76 -10.84 -12.56
N LEU A 89 -12.05 -11.45 -11.40
CA LEU A 89 -12.47 -10.71 -10.22
C LEU A 89 -11.37 -9.75 -9.73
N GLN A 90 -10.12 -10.23 -9.64
CA GLN A 90 -8.97 -9.40 -9.27
C GLN A 90 -8.81 -8.21 -10.21
N HIS A 91 -8.94 -8.44 -11.52
CA HIS A 91 -8.86 -7.39 -12.53
C HIS A 91 -9.93 -6.31 -12.31
N LEU A 92 -11.19 -6.72 -12.09
CA LEU A 92 -12.28 -5.77 -11.81
C LEU A 92 -12.07 -4.99 -10.50
N LEU A 93 -11.53 -5.63 -9.46
CA LEU A 93 -11.19 -4.96 -8.20
C LEU A 93 -10.10 -3.90 -8.38
N VAL A 94 -9.14 -4.15 -9.28
CA VAL A 94 -8.07 -3.21 -9.61
C VAL A 94 -8.61 -2.07 -10.50
N GLU A 95 -9.22 -2.41 -11.63
CA GLU A 95 -9.70 -1.43 -12.62
C GLU A 95 -10.72 -0.44 -12.07
N SER A 96 -11.48 -0.83 -11.03
CA SER A 96 -12.45 0.08 -10.43
C SER A 96 -11.81 1.27 -9.70
N ASP A 97 -10.54 1.17 -9.30
CA ASP A 97 -9.91 2.13 -8.39
C ASP A 97 -8.61 2.73 -8.95
N VAL A 98 -7.83 1.94 -9.70
CA VAL A 98 -6.43 2.24 -10.11
C VAL A 98 -6.25 3.58 -10.84
N HIS A 99 -7.31 4.08 -11.47
CA HIS A 99 -7.29 5.29 -12.29
C HIS A 99 -7.53 6.58 -11.51
N TYR A 100 -7.94 6.51 -10.25
CA TYR A 100 -8.48 7.67 -9.52
C TYR A 100 -7.56 8.25 -8.44
N ASP A 101 -6.52 7.51 -8.03
CA ASP A 101 -5.56 7.96 -7.02
C ASP A 101 -4.21 7.23 -7.22
N PRO A 102 -3.06 7.92 -7.16
CA PRO A 102 -1.75 7.27 -7.24
C PRO A 102 -1.52 6.20 -6.17
N GLN A 103 -2.16 6.31 -4.99
CA GLN A 103 -2.11 5.28 -3.95
C GLN A 103 -2.79 3.99 -4.40
N ALA A 104 -3.95 4.08 -5.09
CA ALA A 104 -4.61 2.91 -5.66
C ALA A 104 -3.76 2.28 -6.77
N LEU A 105 -3.11 3.10 -7.59
CA LEU A 105 -2.19 2.65 -8.62
C LEU A 105 -1.04 1.82 -8.04
N ILE A 106 -0.31 2.35 -7.07
CA ILE A 106 0.89 1.66 -6.54
C ILE A 106 0.57 0.38 -5.75
N LEU A 107 -0.67 0.21 -5.29
CA LEU A 107 -1.12 -1.00 -4.59
C LEU A 107 -1.65 -2.09 -5.55
N ALA A 108 -1.81 -1.79 -6.84
CA ALA A 108 -2.26 -2.77 -7.81
C ALA A 108 -1.18 -3.87 -8.03
N PRO A 109 -1.56 -5.14 -8.28
CA PRO A 109 -0.61 -6.26 -8.36
C PRO A 109 0.56 -6.05 -9.33
N GLY A 110 0.31 -5.45 -10.50
CA GLY A 110 1.35 -5.17 -11.52
C GLY A 110 2.42 -4.21 -10.99
N PRO A 111 2.05 -2.95 -10.68
CA PRO A 111 2.94 -1.98 -10.04
C PRO A 111 3.68 -2.51 -8.81
N VAL A 112 2.99 -3.22 -7.91
CA VAL A 112 3.61 -3.83 -6.72
C VAL A 112 4.75 -4.78 -7.10
N ILE A 113 4.54 -5.68 -8.08
CA ILE A 113 5.56 -6.62 -8.53
C ILE A 113 6.75 -5.89 -9.17
N GLU A 114 6.50 -4.83 -9.95
CA GLU A 114 7.55 -4.03 -10.58
C GLU A 114 8.42 -3.31 -9.56
N ILE A 115 7.79 -2.65 -8.58
CA ILE A 115 8.45 -1.92 -7.51
C ILE A 115 9.22 -2.89 -6.60
N ALA A 116 8.57 -3.98 -6.16
CA ALA A 116 9.19 -4.99 -5.31
C ALA A 116 10.44 -5.59 -5.97
N ARG A 117 10.40 -5.84 -7.29
CA ARG A 117 11.55 -6.35 -8.05
C ARG A 117 12.73 -5.39 -8.04
N GLU A 118 12.51 -4.08 -8.03
CA GLU A 118 13.60 -3.11 -7.89
C GLU A 118 14.10 -2.99 -6.45
N MET A 119 13.20 -3.00 -5.46
CA MET A 119 13.56 -2.92 -4.04
C MET A 119 14.53 -4.03 -3.63
N VAL A 120 14.27 -5.28 -4.05
CA VAL A 120 15.11 -6.44 -3.69
C VAL A 120 16.50 -6.43 -4.32
N LYS A 121 16.82 -5.46 -5.18
CA LYS A 121 18.17 -5.25 -5.73
C LYS A 121 19.03 -4.31 -4.88
N GLY A 122 18.46 -3.69 -3.86
CA GLY A 122 19.18 -2.76 -2.98
C GLY A 122 20.31 -3.46 -2.22
N GLU A 123 21.43 -2.76 -2.04
CA GLU A 123 22.57 -3.28 -1.27
C GLU A 123 22.31 -3.23 0.24
N ASP A 124 21.56 -2.23 0.69
CA ASP A 124 21.06 -2.07 2.05
C ASP A 124 19.61 -1.57 2.04
N TYR A 125 19.06 -1.28 3.22
CA TYR A 125 17.68 -0.83 3.35
C TYR A 125 17.44 0.61 2.84
N VAL A 126 18.46 1.48 2.83
CA VAL A 126 18.36 2.84 2.29
C VAL A 126 18.30 2.76 0.76
N ASP A 127 19.24 2.05 0.14
CA ASP A 127 19.25 1.87 -1.31
C ASP A 127 17.99 1.14 -1.80
N ALA A 128 17.55 0.08 -1.11
CA ALA A 128 16.30 -0.61 -1.42
C ALA A 128 15.08 0.32 -1.37
N THR A 129 15.00 1.20 -0.36
CA THR A 129 13.93 2.17 -0.21
C THR A 129 13.93 3.18 -1.35
N ILE A 130 15.08 3.79 -1.66
CA ILE A 130 15.17 4.79 -2.73
C ILE A 130 14.85 4.16 -4.09
N ARG A 131 15.32 2.93 -4.37
CA ARG A 131 14.95 2.18 -5.58
C ARG A 131 13.44 1.97 -5.68
N GLY A 132 12.80 1.56 -4.59
CA GLY A 132 11.35 1.38 -4.53
C GLY A 132 10.60 2.69 -4.81
N CYS A 133 10.99 3.78 -4.16
CA CYS A 133 10.38 5.09 -4.34
C CYS A 133 10.55 5.61 -5.78
N LEU A 134 11.75 5.51 -6.35
CA LEU A 134 12.01 5.93 -7.73
C LEU A 134 11.23 5.10 -8.74
N LYS A 135 11.17 3.77 -8.56
CA LYS A 135 10.36 2.90 -9.43
C LYS A 135 8.87 3.21 -9.30
N GLY A 136 8.37 3.45 -8.09
CA GLY A 136 6.98 3.86 -7.87
C GLY A 136 6.66 5.19 -8.56
N LEU A 137 7.59 6.15 -8.50
CA LEU A 137 7.44 7.44 -9.17
C LEU A 137 7.45 7.30 -10.70
N GLU A 138 8.30 6.44 -11.26
CA GLU A 138 8.31 6.11 -12.69
C GLU A 138 6.97 5.51 -13.15
N VAL A 139 6.39 4.59 -12.37
CA VAL A 139 5.07 4.00 -12.67
C VAL A 139 3.99 5.09 -12.68
N ILE A 140 3.97 5.94 -11.66
CA ILE A 140 3.02 7.06 -11.57
C ILE A 140 3.18 8.01 -12.76
N GLU A 141 4.40 8.42 -13.09
CA GLU A 141 4.70 9.29 -14.24
C GLU A 141 4.21 8.69 -15.55
N ALA A 142 4.50 7.42 -15.81
CA ALA A 142 4.06 6.73 -17.02
C ALA A 142 2.53 6.73 -17.18
N CYS A 143 1.79 6.44 -16.09
CA CYS A 143 0.32 6.47 -16.11
C CYS A 143 -0.26 7.88 -16.22
N ILE A 144 0.46 8.91 -15.78
CA ILE A 144 0.07 10.31 -16.01
C ILE A 144 0.26 10.70 -17.48
N GLU A 145 1.36 10.26 -18.08
CA GLU A 145 1.72 10.57 -19.47
C GLU A 145 0.81 9.87 -20.48
N ASP A 146 0.45 8.61 -20.24
CA ASP A 146 -0.47 7.86 -21.10
C ASP A 146 -1.96 8.19 -20.86
N GLY A 147 -2.25 8.96 -19.80
CA GLY A 147 -3.59 9.42 -19.44
C GLY A 147 -4.45 8.38 -18.71
N SER A 148 -3.87 7.25 -18.29
CA SER A 148 -4.56 6.23 -17.50
C SER A 148 -4.75 6.61 -16.03
N LEU A 149 -3.93 7.49 -15.46
CA LEU A 149 -4.12 8.04 -14.12
C LEU A 149 -4.78 9.43 -14.19
N GLN A 150 -5.97 9.53 -13.61
CA GLN A 150 -6.68 10.79 -13.42
C GLN A 150 -6.11 11.50 -12.19
N ILE A 151 -5.31 12.52 -12.42
CA ILE A 151 -4.65 13.28 -11.36
C ILE A 151 -4.86 14.78 -11.56
N GLU A 152 -5.07 15.51 -10.46
CA GLU A 152 -5.25 16.95 -10.55
C GLU A 152 -3.95 17.67 -10.91
N ALA A 153 -4.06 18.82 -11.61
CA ALA A 153 -2.89 19.60 -12.01
C ALA A 153 -2.00 20.02 -10.82
N ARG A 154 -2.59 20.24 -9.64
CA ARG A 154 -1.85 20.57 -8.41
C ARG A 154 -0.96 19.43 -7.91
N GLU A 155 -1.37 18.19 -8.15
CA GLU A 155 -0.63 17.00 -7.72
C GLU A 155 0.52 16.70 -8.68
N LYS A 156 0.32 16.90 -9.99
CA LYS A 156 1.37 16.78 -11.00
C LYS A 156 2.60 17.64 -10.70
N ALA A 157 2.41 18.80 -10.07
CA ALA A 157 3.51 19.70 -9.69
C ALA A 157 4.43 19.14 -8.59
N TRP A 158 3.98 18.13 -7.84
CA TRP A 158 4.79 17.48 -6.80
C TRP A 158 5.75 16.44 -7.37
N ILE A 159 5.39 15.78 -8.47
CA ILE A 159 6.18 14.72 -9.10
C ILE A 159 7.66 15.11 -9.32
N PRO A 160 7.99 16.24 -10.00
CA PRO A 160 9.39 16.62 -10.18
C PRO A 160 10.08 17.00 -8.87
N ARG A 161 9.34 17.47 -7.86
CA ARG A 161 9.91 17.77 -6.54
C ARG A 161 10.29 16.50 -5.81
N LEU A 162 9.38 15.51 -5.78
CA LEU A 162 9.62 14.21 -5.18
C LEU A 162 10.81 13.53 -5.83
N ARG A 163 10.94 13.59 -7.16
CA ARG A 163 12.10 13.06 -7.88
C ARG A 163 13.40 13.69 -7.41
N ASN A 164 13.47 15.02 -7.38
CA ASN A 164 14.66 15.73 -6.95
C ASN A 164 15.03 15.44 -5.49
N GLU A 165 14.04 15.33 -4.59
CA GLU A 165 14.28 14.97 -3.18
C GLU A 165 14.83 13.54 -3.09
N LEU A 166 14.23 12.57 -3.78
CA LEU A 166 14.69 11.18 -3.80
C LEU A 166 16.10 11.03 -4.39
N ASP A 167 16.44 11.81 -5.41
CA ASP A 167 17.77 11.82 -6.03
C ASP A 167 18.83 12.46 -5.14
N ALA A 168 18.43 13.32 -4.20
CA ALA A 168 19.31 13.96 -3.24
C ALA A 168 19.63 13.09 -2.02
N ILE A 169 18.83 12.05 -1.73
CA ILE A 169 19.05 11.16 -0.59
C ILE A 169 20.38 10.38 -0.78
N PRO A 170 21.27 10.35 0.24
CA PRO A 170 22.45 9.50 0.23
C PRO A 170 22.15 8.03 -0.05
N ARG A 171 23.06 7.34 -0.74
CA ARG A 171 22.85 5.95 -1.19
C ARG A 171 23.34 4.90 -0.21
N THR A 172 23.97 5.32 0.89
CA THR A 172 24.45 4.43 1.93
C THR A 172 23.77 4.77 3.25
N GLU A 173 23.52 3.74 4.06
CA GLU A 173 23.00 3.88 5.42
C GLU A 173 23.79 4.89 6.26
N GLN A 174 25.12 4.81 6.24
CA GLN A 174 25.96 5.65 7.08
C GLN A 174 25.84 7.15 6.70
N GLU A 175 25.98 7.48 5.42
CA GLU A 175 25.87 8.87 4.96
C GLU A 175 24.48 9.44 5.25
N PHE A 176 23.43 8.63 5.07
CA PHE A 176 22.06 9.02 5.39
C PHE A 176 21.90 9.33 6.89
N ILE A 177 22.42 8.47 7.77
CA ILE A 177 22.36 8.69 9.23
C ILE A 177 23.10 9.96 9.63
N GLU A 178 24.33 10.16 9.12
CA GLU A 178 25.15 11.33 9.41
C GLU A 178 24.48 12.64 8.97
N GLU A 179 23.78 12.63 7.82
CA GLU A 179 23.02 13.77 7.33
C GLU A 179 21.75 14.03 8.16
N MET A 180 21.06 12.98 8.61
CA MET A 180 19.78 13.11 9.30
C MET A 180 19.89 13.45 10.79
N ILE A 181 20.91 12.96 11.51
CA ILE A 181 21.06 13.20 12.96
C ILE A 181 20.98 14.69 13.33
N PRO A 182 21.69 15.61 12.65
CA PRO A 182 21.62 17.04 12.98
C PRO A 182 20.24 17.68 12.76
N ALA A 183 19.39 17.09 11.91
CA ALA A 183 18.06 17.60 11.59
C ALA A 183 16.99 17.17 12.60
N ILE A 184 17.27 16.15 13.43
CA ILE A 184 16.32 15.62 14.41
C ILE A 184 16.60 16.25 15.79
N PRO A 185 15.60 16.91 16.43
CA PRO A 185 15.81 17.48 17.76
C PRO A 185 16.20 16.41 18.78
N ALA A 186 17.37 16.56 19.40
CA ALA A 186 17.98 15.54 20.27
C ALA A 186 17.09 15.16 21.46
N GLU A 187 16.20 16.04 21.91
CA GLU A 187 15.25 15.79 23.00
C GLU A 187 14.04 14.94 22.60
N LYS A 188 13.85 14.67 21.30
CA LYS A 188 12.68 13.94 20.77
C LYS A 188 12.94 12.47 20.49
N TRP A 189 14.17 11.99 20.64
CA TRP A 189 14.52 10.60 20.34
C TRP A 189 15.73 10.13 21.17
N LEU A 190 15.91 8.81 21.24
CA LEU A 190 17.00 8.16 21.95
C LEU A 190 17.85 7.37 20.93
N PRO A 191 19.05 7.84 20.56
CA PRO A 191 19.90 7.17 19.56
C PRO A 191 20.14 5.69 19.81
N ALA A 192 20.29 5.33 21.10
CA ALA A 192 20.51 3.95 21.52
C ALA A 192 19.35 3.00 21.18
N GLU A 193 18.10 3.48 21.04
CA GLU A 193 16.96 2.65 20.61
C GLU A 193 17.06 2.22 19.13
N TYR A 194 17.88 2.91 18.36
CA TYR A 194 18.14 2.66 16.94
C TYR A 194 19.53 2.07 16.69
N GLY A 195 20.25 1.67 17.74
CA GLY A 195 21.60 1.13 17.62
C GLY A 195 22.66 2.16 17.23
N ILE A 196 22.38 3.45 17.41
CA ILE A 196 23.31 4.54 17.11
C ILE A 196 23.99 4.95 18.42
N ASP A 197 25.31 4.83 18.46
CA ASP A 197 26.12 5.31 19.58
C ASP A 197 26.14 6.84 19.60
N ALA A 198 25.95 7.43 20.80
CA ALA A 198 25.88 8.88 21.02
C ALA A 198 27.26 9.57 21.00
#